data_AF-A0A376Y1F3-F1
#
_entry.id   AF-A0A376Y1F3-F1
#
_cell.length_a   1.000
_cell.length_b   1.000
_cell.length_c   1.000
_cell.angle_alpha   90.00
_cell.angle_beta   90.00
_cell.angle_gamma   90.00
#
_symmetry.space_group_name_H-M   'P 1'
#
loop_
_entity.id
_entity.type
_entity.pdbx_description
1 polymer ?
#
loop_
_entity_poly.entity_id
_entity_poly.type
_entity_poly.pdbx_seq_one_letter_code
_entity_poly.pdbx_strand_id
1 'polypeptide(L)'
;MHQRSQKEIQQFNQLQRTITILDNDLLQLVARRNRSTDKIMVLGEEAIFTTQSRDPLAPLSEAQTLLTVHWYLRNHTLYRAVRTSVDGRKDQPAQAMLEHVESFLLESNSGESQELPLSVTLHLQTQQYGGLQRRFALPEQLAREESPAQTQAGNNNHE
;
A
#
# COMPACT_ATOMS: atom_id res chain seq x y z
N MET A 1 31.47 -10.53 -20.32
CA MET A 1 30.09 -11.07 -20.19
C MET A 1 29.58 -11.11 -18.75
N HIS A 2 30.40 -11.41 -17.74
CA HIS A 2 29.96 -11.53 -16.33
C HIS A 2 29.33 -10.26 -15.71
N GLN A 3 29.88 -9.06 -15.95
CA GLN A 3 29.35 -7.81 -15.36
C GLN A 3 27.95 -7.42 -15.86
N ARG A 4 27.66 -7.65 -17.15
CA ARG A 4 26.35 -7.32 -17.74
C ARG A 4 25.25 -8.20 -17.15
N SER A 5 25.52 -9.51 -17.03
CA SER A 5 24.61 -10.47 -16.41
C SER A 5 24.37 -10.16 -14.93
N GLN A 6 25.39 -9.75 -14.18
CA GLN A 6 25.23 -9.33 -12.77
C GLN A 6 24.33 -8.11 -12.61
N LYS A 7 24.47 -7.09 -13.48
CA LYS A 7 23.61 -5.90 -13.46
C LYS A 7 22.15 -6.26 -13.77
N GLU A 8 21.93 -7.09 -14.78
CA GLU A 8 20.59 -7.56 -15.15
C GLU A 8 19.91 -8.35 -14.02
N ILE A 9 20.66 -9.20 -13.30
CA ILE A 9 20.17 -9.93 -12.12
C ILE A 9 19.83 -8.97 -10.98
N GLN A 10 20.67 -7.97 -10.71
CA GLN A 10 20.41 -6.99 -9.65
C GLN A 10 19.14 -6.18 -9.93
N GLN A 11 18.95 -5.73 -11.17
CA GLN A 11 17.75 -5.00 -11.59
C GLN A 11 16.49 -5.86 -11.46
N PHE A 12 16.57 -7.13 -11.86
CA PHE A 12 15.45 -8.05 -11.69
C PHE A 12 15.11 -8.28 -10.21
N ASN A 13 16.13 -8.47 -9.37
CA ASN A 13 15.94 -8.61 -7.92
C ASN A 13 15.32 -7.35 -7.29
N GLN A 14 15.69 -6.17 -7.78
CA GLN A 14 15.10 -4.90 -7.34
C GLN A 14 13.62 -4.80 -7.74
N LEU A 15 13.26 -5.21 -8.96
CA LEU A 15 11.87 -5.29 -9.40
C LEU A 15 11.07 -6.26 -8.52
N GLN A 16 11.57 -7.48 -8.29
CA GLN A 16 10.91 -8.46 -7.43
C GLN A 16 10.71 -7.92 -6.00
N ARG A 17 11.76 -7.31 -5.42
CA ARG A 17 11.69 -6.71 -4.08
C ARG A 17 10.65 -5.58 -4.02
N THR A 18 10.58 -4.75 -5.06
CA THR A 18 9.62 -3.64 -5.15
C THR A 18 8.19 -4.16 -5.15
N ILE A 19 7.92 -5.16 -5.99
CA ILE A 19 6.60 -5.81 -6.07
C ILE A 19 6.24 -6.45 -4.73
N THR A 20 7.16 -7.18 -4.09
CA THR A 20 6.91 -7.82 -2.78
C THR A 20 6.61 -6.80 -1.69
N ILE A 21 7.31 -5.66 -1.68
CA ILE A 21 7.05 -4.61 -0.68
C ILE A 21 5.68 -3.97 -0.90
N LEU A 22 5.29 -3.71 -2.16
CA LEU A 22 3.96 -3.24 -2.49
C LEU A 22 2.87 -4.27 -2.12
N ASP A 23 3.09 -5.55 -2.42
CA ASP A 23 2.21 -6.66 -2.05
C ASP A 23 1.98 -6.67 -0.54
N ASN A 24 3.06 -6.61 0.24
CA ASN A 24 2.99 -6.56 1.71
C ASN A 24 2.23 -5.34 2.23
N ASP A 25 2.46 -4.15 1.64
CA ASP A 25 1.74 -2.94 2.02
C ASP A 25 0.23 -3.12 1.82
N LEU A 26 -0.18 -3.68 0.69
CA LEU A 26 -1.58 -3.94 0.33
C LEU A 26 -2.21 -5.06 1.17
N LEU A 27 -1.47 -6.13 1.45
CA LEU A 27 -1.91 -7.25 2.30
C LEU A 27 -2.12 -6.84 3.76
N GLN A 28 -1.39 -5.83 4.23
CA GLN A 28 -1.48 -5.30 5.59
C GLN A 28 -2.30 -4.01 5.65
N LEU A 29 -3.09 -3.71 4.60
CA LEU A 29 -3.91 -2.50 4.54
C LEU A 29 -4.90 -2.45 5.72
N VAL A 30 -5.12 -1.24 6.24
CA VAL A 30 -6.10 -0.96 7.30
C VAL A 30 -7.11 0.05 6.78
N ALA A 31 -8.41 -0.21 7.02
CA ALA A 31 -9.53 0.64 6.65
C ALA A 31 -9.60 1.91 7.52
N ARG A 32 -8.57 2.74 7.46
CA ARG A 32 -8.45 3.96 8.26
C ARG A 32 -8.44 5.19 7.36
N ARG A 33 -9.40 6.09 7.58
CA ARG A 33 -9.45 7.39 6.92
C ARG A 33 -8.17 8.19 7.23
N ASN A 34 -7.45 8.56 6.19
CA ASN A 34 -6.23 9.36 6.26
C ASN A 34 -6.58 10.84 6.44
N ARG A 35 -5.96 11.52 7.41
CA ARG A 35 -6.29 12.93 7.73
C ARG A 35 -5.88 13.91 6.63
N SER A 36 -4.87 13.61 5.83
CA SER A 36 -4.40 14.50 4.75
C SER A 36 -5.19 14.35 3.45
N THR A 37 -5.76 13.18 3.17
CA THR A 37 -6.52 12.92 1.93
C THR A 37 -8.01 12.79 2.14
N ASP A 38 -8.47 12.68 3.39
CA ASP A 38 -9.85 12.42 3.80
C ASP A 38 -10.46 11.12 3.23
N LYS A 39 -9.60 10.21 2.73
CA LYS A 39 -9.96 8.92 2.13
C LYS A 39 -9.28 7.77 2.87
N ILE A 40 -9.84 6.57 2.78
CA ILE A 40 -9.18 5.36 3.29
C ILE A 40 -7.99 5.00 2.39
N MET A 41 -8.21 5.09 1.08
CA MET A 41 -7.23 4.76 0.06
C MET A 41 -7.31 5.77 -1.07
N VAL A 42 -6.15 6.19 -1.57
CA VAL A 42 -5.98 6.88 -2.85
C VAL A 42 -5.29 5.90 -3.79
N LEU A 43 -5.83 5.75 -4.99
CA LEU A 43 -5.30 4.89 -6.06
C LEU A 43 -5.26 5.69 -7.36
N GLY A 44 -4.30 5.39 -8.22
CA GLY A 44 -4.00 6.12 -9.44
C GLY A 44 -2.51 6.07 -9.76
N GLU A 45 -2.00 7.15 -10.35
CA GLU A 45 -0.56 7.37 -10.58
C GLU A 45 0.24 7.57 -9.28
N GLU A 46 -0.48 7.82 -8.19
CA GLU A 46 0.02 7.71 -6.83
C GLU A 46 -0.93 6.87 -5.99
N ALA A 47 -0.41 6.27 -4.93
CA ALA A 47 -1.21 5.53 -3.98
C ALA A 47 -0.88 5.92 -2.55
N ILE A 48 -1.91 6.22 -1.77
CA ILE A 48 -1.78 6.63 -0.36
C ILE A 48 -2.77 5.82 0.46
N PHE A 49 -2.28 5.08 1.44
CA PHE A 49 -3.13 4.30 2.36
C PHE A 49 -2.40 3.97 3.66
N THR A 50 -3.15 3.46 4.63
CA THR A 50 -2.61 3.02 5.92
C THR A 50 -2.33 1.53 5.89
N THR A 51 -1.15 1.12 6.34
CA THR A 51 -0.72 -0.28 6.45
C THR A 51 -0.21 -0.58 7.85
N GLN A 52 -0.38 -1.82 8.29
CA GLN A 52 0.23 -2.35 9.50
C GLN A 52 1.66 -2.81 9.22
N SER A 53 2.58 -2.41 10.08
CA SER A 53 3.97 -2.86 10.04
C SER A 53 4.41 -3.32 11.41
N ARG A 54 5.24 -4.35 11.42
CA ARG A 54 5.90 -4.84 12.62
C ARG A 54 7.39 -4.91 12.34
N ASP A 55 8.19 -4.46 13.30
CA ASP A 55 9.62 -4.72 13.28
C ASP A 55 9.85 -6.24 13.38
N PRO A 56 10.50 -6.88 12.40
CA PRO A 56 10.79 -8.31 12.45
C PRO A 56 11.63 -8.73 13.66
N LEU A 57 12.40 -7.79 14.24
CA LEU A 57 13.24 -8.01 15.42
C LEU A 57 12.48 -7.76 16.73
N ALA A 58 11.30 -7.12 16.66
CA ALA A 58 10.47 -6.87 17.83
C ALA A 58 9.81 -8.16 18.35
N PRO A 59 9.68 -8.33 19.67
CA PRO A 59 8.91 -9.43 20.26
C PRO A 59 7.49 -9.54 19.68
N LEU A 60 6.92 -10.76 19.67
CA LEU A 60 5.54 -11.00 19.23
C LEU A 60 4.51 -10.24 20.05
N SER A 61 4.85 -9.87 21.29
CA SER A 61 4.01 -9.08 22.18
C SER A 61 3.99 -7.59 21.85
N GLU A 62 4.90 -7.10 21.00
CA GLU A 62 4.96 -5.67 20.67
C GLU A 62 3.89 -5.31 19.64
N ALA A 63 3.22 -4.18 19.88
CA ALA A 63 2.11 -3.75 19.06
C ALA A 63 2.55 -3.41 17.63
N GLN A 64 1.73 -3.77 16.66
CA GLN A 64 1.95 -3.37 15.27
C GLN A 64 1.83 -1.85 15.15
N THR A 65 2.73 -1.24 14.40
CA THR A 65 2.71 0.20 14.13
C THR A 65 1.91 0.48 12.87
N LEU A 66 1.01 1.46 12.94
CA LEU A 66 0.31 1.96 11.76
C LEU A 66 1.15 2.99 11.01
N LEU A 67 1.34 2.73 9.73
CA LEU A 67 2.10 3.57 8.81
C LEU A 67 1.19 4.08 7.72
N THR A 68 1.30 5.36 7.36
CA THR A 68 0.84 5.84 6.07
C THR A 68 1.95 5.62 5.06
N VAL A 69 1.65 4.88 4.00
CA VAL A 69 2.54 4.71 2.85
C VAL A 69 2.09 5.60 1.70
N HIS A 70 3.06 6.12 0.96
CA HIS A 70 2.82 6.87 -0.28
C HIS A 70 3.73 6.34 -1.37
N TRP A 71 3.12 5.74 -2.39
CA TRP A 71 3.78 5.28 -3.59
C TRP A 71 3.58 6.30 -4.71
N TYR A 72 4.66 6.71 -5.36
CA TYR A 72 4.59 7.70 -6.43
C TYR A 72 5.80 7.58 -7.37
N LEU A 73 5.59 7.94 -8.63
CA LEU A 73 6.64 8.04 -9.63
C LEU A 73 7.19 9.46 -9.68
N ARG A 74 8.52 9.61 -9.65
CA ARG A 74 9.19 10.91 -9.86
C ARG A 74 10.50 10.71 -10.58
N ASN A 75 10.75 11.49 -11.64
CA ASN A 75 12.01 11.44 -12.40
C ASN A 75 12.40 10.02 -12.83
N HIS A 76 11.43 9.22 -13.31
CA HIS A 76 11.62 7.81 -13.70
C HIS A 76 12.04 6.85 -12.57
N THR A 77 11.88 7.28 -11.31
CA THR A 77 12.10 6.43 -10.13
C THR A 77 10.80 6.29 -9.36
N LEU A 78 10.38 5.05 -9.13
CA LEU A 78 9.28 4.73 -8.23
C LEU A 78 9.78 4.84 -6.80
N TYR A 79 9.09 5.66 -6.00
CA TYR A 79 9.40 5.89 -4.60
C TYR A 79 8.33 5.29 -3.70
N ARG A 80 8.76 4.92 -2.49
CA ARG A 80 7.90 4.60 -1.36
C ARG A 80 8.27 5.51 -0.19
N ALA A 81 7.37 6.39 0.21
CA ALA A 81 7.50 7.18 1.43
C ALA A 81 6.66 6.57 2.56
N VAL A 82 7.14 6.70 3.79
CA VAL A 82 6.52 6.13 4.99
C VAL A 82 6.42 7.19 6.07
N ARG A 83 5.23 7.35 6.64
CA ARG A 83 4.96 8.20 7.79
C ARG A 83 4.37 7.37 8.93
N THR A 84 5.00 7.39 10.10
CA THR A 84 4.41 6.86 11.33
C THR A 84 3.36 7.85 11.83
N SER A 85 2.15 7.40 12.20
CA SER A 85 1.09 8.35 12.55
C SER A 85 1.38 9.10 13.87
N VAL A 86 1.05 10.39 13.84
CA VAL A 86 0.86 11.44 14.87
C VAL A 86 2.03 12.17 15.55
N ASP A 87 3.11 11.55 16.05
CA ASP A 87 4.08 12.31 16.89
C ASP A 87 5.56 12.25 16.45
N GLY A 88 5.88 11.51 15.39
CA GLY A 88 7.23 11.42 14.87
C GLY A 88 7.58 12.59 13.95
N ARG A 89 8.27 13.62 14.46
CA ARG A 89 8.80 14.77 13.66
C ARG A 89 9.84 14.41 12.58
N LYS A 90 10.00 13.13 12.24
CA LYS A 90 10.91 12.67 11.19
C LYS A 90 10.13 11.83 10.20
N ASP A 91 9.69 12.49 9.13
CA ASP A 91 9.39 11.79 7.88
C ASP A 91 10.63 10.94 7.52
N GLN A 92 10.43 9.64 7.32
CA GLN A 92 11.51 8.84 6.75
C GLN A 92 11.74 9.32 5.32
N PRO A 93 13.01 9.46 4.88
CA PRO A 93 13.29 9.84 3.50
C PRO A 93 12.62 8.82 2.58
N ALA A 94 12.01 9.31 1.50
CA ALA A 94 11.39 8.44 0.52
C ALA A 94 12.42 7.45 -0.03
N GLN A 95 12.09 6.16 0.01
CA GLN A 95 12.95 5.11 -0.48
C GLN A 95 12.80 4.98 -1.99
N ALA A 96 13.91 5.04 -2.73
CA ALA A 96 13.93 4.68 -4.15
C ALA A 96 13.76 3.16 -4.28
N MET A 97 12.66 2.74 -4.92
CA MET A 97 12.29 1.34 -5.03
C MET A 97 12.77 0.75 -6.34
N LEU A 98 12.47 1.43 -7.45
CA LEU A 98 12.78 0.96 -8.79
C LEU A 98 13.09 2.15 -9.71
N GLU A 99 14.20 2.08 -10.43
CA GLU A 99 14.60 3.08 -11.44
C GLU A 99 14.18 2.66 -12.84
N HIS A 100 14.21 3.61 -13.79
CA HIS A 100 13.84 3.41 -15.20
C HIS A 100 12.37 2.98 -15.39
N VAL A 101 11.49 3.53 -14.55
CA VAL A 101 10.05 3.36 -14.64
C VAL A 101 9.46 4.46 -15.51
N GLU A 102 8.69 4.06 -16.53
CA GLU A 102 8.03 4.98 -17.47
C GLU A 102 6.64 5.38 -16.95
N SER A 103 5.89 4.42 -16.40
CA SER A 103 4.59 4.68 -15.79
C SER A 103 4.31 3.70 -14.64
N PHE A 104 3.49 4.17 -13.70
CA PHE A 104 2.99 3.43 -12.55
C PHE A 104 1.52 3.81 -12.36
N LEU A 105 0.67 2.81 -12.21
CA LEU A 105 -0.75 2.97 -11.92
C LEU A 105 -1.22 1.83 -11.03
N LEU A 106 -1.91 2.17 -9.94
CA LEU A 106 -2.73 1.21 -9.19
C LEU A 106 -4.21 1.48 -9.49
N GLU A 107 -4.90 0.49 -10.02
CA GLU A 107 -6.31 0.57 -10.37
C GLU A 107 -7.14 -0.38 -9.50
N SER A 108 -8.25 0.12 -8.95
CA SER A 108 -9.22 -0.69 -8.20
C SER A 108 -10.15 -1.47 -9.11
N ASN A 109 -10.55 -2.67 -8.68
CA ASN A 109 -11.57 -3.44 -9.39
C ASN A 109 -13.01 -2.97 -9.14
N SER A 110 -13.25 -2.02 -8.22
CA SER A 110 -14.57 -1.61 -7.75
C SER A 110 -15.18 -0.38 -8.44
N GLY A 111 -14.56 0.17 -9.50
CA GLY A 111 -15.05 1.41 -10.13
C GLY A 111 -15.05 2.60 -9.14
N GLU A 112 -15.95 3.58 -9.32
CA GLU A 112 -16.09 4.76 -8.42
C GLU A 112 -16.83 4.47 -7.10
N SER A 113 -17.02 3.20 -6.71
CA SER A 113 -17.70 2.87 -5.46
C SER A 113 -16.91 3.36 -4.23
N GLN A 114 -17.61 3.83 -3.20
CA GLN A 114 -17.02 4.19 -1.91
C GLN A 114 -16.52 2.97 -1.13
N GLU A 115 -16.95 1.77 -1.51
CA GLU A 115 -16.52 0.52 -0.89
C GLU A 115 -15.05 0.23 -1.23
N LEU A 116 -14.32 -0.32 -0.25
CA LEU A 116 -12.94 -0.75 -0.47
C LEU A 116 -12.88 -1.82 -1.56
N PRO A 117 -11.94 -1.71 -2.52
CA PRO A 117 -11.81 -2.71 -3.57
C PRO A 117 -11.52 -4.10 -2.99
N LEU A 118 -11.99 -5.14 -3.67
CA LEU A 118 -11.59 -6.51 -3.35
C LEU A 118 -10.21 -6.83 -3.92
N SER A 119 -9.80 -6.11 -4.97
CA SER A 119 -8.47 -6.25 -5.56
C SER A 119 -7.98 -4.96 -6.21
N VAL A 120 -6.66 -4.82 -6.25
CA VAL A 120 -5.95 -3.73 -6.92
C VAL A 120 -5.07 -4.31 -8.00
N THR A 121 -5.04 -3.69 -9.17
CA THR A 121 -4.16 -4.07 -10.27
C THR A 121 -3.05 -3.04 -10.42
N LEU A 122 -1.81 -3.48 -10.30
CA LEU A 122 -0.63 -2.70 -10.70
C LEU A 122 -0.46 -2.80 -12.20
N HIS A 123 -0.31 -1.64 -12.83
CA HIS A 123 0.23 -1.48 -14.18
C HIS A 123 1.56 -0.74 -14.04
N LEU A 124 2.64 -1.38 -14.45
CA LEU A 124 3.99 -0.84 -14.36
C LEU A 124 4.65 -0.95 -15.73
N GLN A 125 5.06 0.17 -16.30
CA GLN A 125 5.87 0.18 -17.52
C GLN A 125 7.32 0.47 -17.14
N THR A 126 8.23 -0.38 -17.57
CA THR A 126 9.68 -0.21 -17.35
C THR A 126 10.42 -0.18 -18.67
N GLN A 127 11.49 0.61 -18.75
CA GLN A 127 12.32 0.69 -19.96
C GLN A 127 12.96 -0.66 -20.32
N GLN A 128 13.25 -1.48 -19.30
CA GLN A 128 14.03 -2.71 -19.46
C GLN A 128 13.18 -3.96 -19.70
N TYR A 129 12.01 -4.05 -19.06
CA TYR A 129 11.17 -5.25 -19.09
C TYR A 129 9.82 -5.04 -19.79
N GLY A 130 9.55 -3.82 -20.25
CA GLY A 130 8.26 -3.45 -20.83
C GLY A 130 7.15 -3.41 -19.77
N GLY A 131 5.93 -3.72 -20.21
CA GLY A 131 4.73 -3.65 -19.40
C GLY A 131 4.55 -4.87 -18.50
N LEU A 132 4.40 -4.62 -17.21
CA LEU A 132 4.06 -5.59 -16.18
C LEU A 132 2.67 -5.26 -15.61
N GLN A 133 1.84 -6.28 -15.51
CA GLN A 133 0.56 -6.20 -14.80
C GLN A 133 0.49 -7.25 -13.70
N ARG A 134 0.07 -6.86 -12.49
CA ARG A 134 -0.13 -7.78 -11.36
C ARG A 134 -1.35 -7.39 -10.56
N ARG A 135 -2.22 -8.36 -10.31
CA ARG A 135 -3.39 -8.20 -9.43
C ARG A 135 -3.07 -8.64 -8.01
N PHE A 136 -3.48 -7.84 -7.03
CA PHE A 136 -3.36 -8.09 -5.60
C PHE A 136 -4.76 -8.21 -5.01
N ALA A 137 -5.01 -9.26 -4.24
CA ALA A 137 -6.23 -9.36 -3.44
C ALA A 137 -6.07 -8.52 -2.16
N LEU A 138 -7.10 -7.77 -1.79
CA LEU A 138 -7.12 -7.04 -0.52
C LEU A 138 -7.77 -7.89 0.59
N PRO A 139 -7.38 -7.69 1.87
CA PRO A 139 -7.96 -8.44 2.98
C PRO A 139 -9.49 -8.30 3.08
N GLU A 140 -10.22 -9.42 3.12
CA GLU A 140 -11.69 -9.44 3.18
C GLU A 140 -12.27 -8.72 4.42
N GLN A 141 -11.49 -8.65 5.50
CA GLN A 141 -11.89 -8.01 6.76
C GLN A 141 -12.18 -6.52 6.60
N LEU A 142 -11.56 -5.88 5.61
CA LEU A 142 -11.76 -4.48 5.28
C LEU A 142 -13.15 -4.20 4.70
N ALA A 143 -13.76 -5.17 4.03
CA ALA A 143 -15.10 -5.05 3.45
C ALA A 143 -16.23 -5.17 4.50
N ARG A 144 -15.91 -5.55 5.75
CA ARG A 144 -16.89 -5.78 6.81
C ARG A 144 -16.99 -4.66 7.85
N GLU A 145 -15.99 -3.77 7.93
CA GLU A 145 -15.95 -2.70 8.96
C GLU A 145 -16.87 -1.50 8.66
N GLU A 146 -17.53 -1.45 7.49
CA GLU A 146 -18.61 -0.48 7.21
C GLU A 146 -20.00 -0.92 7.69
N SER A 147 -20.09 -1.91 8.59
CA SER A 147 -21.31 -2.09 9.39
C SER A 147 -21.16 -1.29 10.68
N PRO A 148 -21.70 -0.06 10.79
CA PRO A 148 -21.80 0.58 12.09
C PRO A 148 -22.58 -0.37 12.99
N ALA A 149 -21.99 -0.69 14.14
CA ALA A 149 -22.66 -1.36 15.23
C ALA A 149 -24.06 -0.78 15.36
N GLN A 150 -25.09 -1.61 15.14
CA GLN A 150 -26.45 -1.26 15.50
C GLN A 150 -26.41 -0.93 16.99
N THR A 151 -26.43 0.36 17.26
CA THR A 151 -26.63 0.90 18.59
C THR A 151 -28.11 0.65 18.89
N GLN A 152 -28.45 -0.56 19.35
CA GLN A 152 -29.70 -0.77 20.06
C GLN A 152 -29.44 -0.47 21.54
N ALA A 153 -29.32 0.83 21.83
CA ALA A 153 -29.70 1.36 23.13
C ALA A 153 -31.11 1.92 22.97
N GLY A 154 -32.09 1.29 23.64
CA GLY A 154 -33.37 1.92 23.93
C GLY A 154 -34.58 1.03 23.74
N ASN A 155 -35.33 0.88 24.84
CA ASN A 155 -36.75 0.49 24.97
C ASN A 155 -37.01 -1.02 25.06
N ASN A 156 -37.53 -1.58 26.16
CA ASN A 156 -38.46 -1.02 27.13
C ASN A 156 -38.43 -1.79 28.47
N ASN A 157 -38.51 -1.03 29.57
CA ASN A 157 -39.22 -1.44 30.79
C ASN A 157 -40.62 -1.93 30.40
N HIS A 158 -41.09 -3.06 30.94
CA HIS A 158 -42.44 -3.22 31.48
C HIS A 158 -42.46 -4.41 32.44
N GLU A 159 -42.93 -4.09 33.66
CA GLU A 159 -43.58 -4.89 34.72
C GLU A 159 -43.08 -6.30 35.08
#